data_AF-A0A6V8P6K2-F1
#
_entry.id   AF-A0A6V8P6K2-F1
#
_cell.length_a   1.000
_cell.length_b   1.000
_cell.length_c   1.000
_cell.angle_alpha   90.00
_cell.angle_beta   90.00
_cell.angle_gamma   90.00
#
_symmetry.space_group_name_H-M   'P 1'
#
loop_
_entity.id
_entity.type
_entity.pdbx_description
1 polymer ?
#
loop_
_entity_poly.entity_id
_entity_poly.type
_entity_poly.pdbx_seq_one_letter_code
_entity_poly.pdbx_strand_id
1 'polypeptide(L)'
;TQKAVNEIYRVLKPGGEAKVMVYHKNSFRYWILGGLYYGVVKGKLLRMSLDEVNKSFTDGYIARHFTKRDAMRAFSSFRKVRVSVMDQGENLILFTKLNNLMARVISPDIWRRFNVSLMKRFGWFLFIEAEK
;
A
#
# COMPACT_ATOMS: atom_id res chain seq x y z
N THR A 1 -16.35 2.30 5.19
CA THR A 1 -15.23 3.27 5.18
C THR A 1 -15.67 4.68 5.52
N GLN A 2 -16.53 5.35 4.72
CA GLN A 2 -16.85 6.76 4.96
C GLN A 2 -17.39 7.05 6.36
N LYS A 3 -18.28 6.20 6.88
CA LYS A 3 -18.79 6.31 8.25
C LYS A 3 -17.67 6.36 9.31
N ALA A 4 -16.67 5.51 9.19
CA ALA A 4 -15.53 5.49 10.12
C ALA A 4 -14.69 6.78 10.02
N VAL A 5 -14.47 7.29 8.81
CA VAL A 5 -13.73 8.56 8.62
C VAL A 5 -14.51 9.74 9.19
N ASN A 6 -15.83 9.76 9.00
CA ASN A 6 -16.70 10.79 9.58
C ASN A 6 -16.67 10.75 11.12
N GLU A 7 -16.62 9.56 11.72
CA GLU A 7 -16.46 9.43 13.17
C GLU A 7 -15.11 9.94 13.66
N ILE A 8 -14.01 9.64 12.96
CA ILE A 8 -12.68 10.22 13.25
C ILE A 8 -12.76 11.75 13.22
N TYR A 9 -13.35 12.32 12.17
CA TYR A 9 -13.52 13.77 12.05
C TYR A 9 -14.37 14.34 13.19
N ARG A 10 -15.46 13.66 13.58
CA ARG A 10 -16.35 14.10 14.66
C ARG A 10 -15.63 14.17 16.01
N VAL A 11 -14.83 13.16 16.35
CA VAL A 11 -14.16 13.08 17.66
C VAL A 11 -12.90 13.93 17.79
N LEU A 12 -12.29 14.34 16.68
CA LEU A 12 -11.15 15.24 16.71
C LEU A 12 -11.54 16.64 17.17
N LYS A 13 -10.71 17.22 18.04
CA LYS A 13 -10.76 18.64 18.38
C LYS A 13 -10.37 19.49 17.16
N PRO A 14 -10.81 20.76 17.07
CA PRO A 14 -10.31 21.68 16.04
C PRO A 14 -8.77 21.71 16.03
N GLY A 15 -8.15 21.61 14.85
CA GLY A 15 -6.68 21.50 14.71
C GLY A 15 -6.10 20.13 15.08
N GLY A 16 -6.93 19.15 15.43
CA GLY A 16 -6.48 17.78 15.71
C GLY A 16 -6.07 17.03 14.45
N GLU A 17 -5.08 16.13 14.59
CA GLU A 17 -4.56 15.31 13.50
C GLU A 17 -4.99 13.83 13.62
N ALA A 18 -5.34 13.22 12.50
CA ALA A 18 -5.47 11.77 12.33
C ALA A 18 -4.33 11.23 11.48
N LYS A 19 -3.73 10.12 11.92
CA LYS A 19 -2.72 9.36 11.19
C LYS A 19 -3.26 7.95 10.96
N VAL A 20 -3.50 7.59 9.70
CA VAL A 20 -4.19 6.34 9.33
C VAL A 20 -3.37 5.59 8.30
N MET A 21 -3.09 4.31 8.55
CA MET A 21 -2.43 3.42 7.61
C MET A 21 -3.45 2.49 6.95
N VAL A 22 -3.44 2.38 5.62
CA VAL A 22 -4.28 1.45 4.85
C VAL A 22 -3.46 0.73 3.78
N TYR A 23 -3.93 -0.43 3.34
CA TYR A 23 -3.26 -1.18 2.26
C TYR A 23 -3.35 -0.45 0.92
N HIS A 24 -2.24 -0.40 0.20
CA HIS A 24 -2.11 0.29 -1.08
C HIS A 24 -2.45 -0.65 -2.25
N LYS A 25 -3.50 -0.32 -3.00
CA LYS A 25 -3.97 -1.09 -4.17
C LYS A 25 -2.96 -1.09 -5.32
N ASN A 26 -2.18 -0.02 -5.49
CA ASN A 26 -1.14 0.05 -6.52
C ASN A 26 0.24 -0.33 -5.98
N SER A 27 0.32 -1.21 -4.99
CA SER A 27 1.59 -1.69 -4.45
C SER A 27 2.16 -2.84 -5.28
N PHE A 28 3.48 -3.04 -5.19
CA PHE A 28 4.11 -4.24 -5.75
C PHE A 28 3.55 -5.51 -5.15
N ARG A 29 3.22 -5.52 -3.85
CA ARG A 29 2.58 -6.68 -3.23
C ARG A 29 1.22 -6.99 -3.87
N TYR A 30 0.40 -5.97 -4.13
CA TYR A 30 -0.92 -6.17 -4.74
C TYR A 30 -0.82 -6.80 -6.14
N TRP A 31 0.07 -6.27 -6.98
CA TRP A 31 0.19 -6.69 -8.37
C TRP A 31 1.06 -7.92 -8.57
N ILE A 32 2.21 -7.99 -7.91
CA ILE A 32 3.16 -9.09 -8.11
C ILE A 32 2.77 -10.30 -7.28
N LEU A 33 2.57 -10.14 -5.97
CA LEU A 33 2.22 -11.27 -5.13
C LEU A 33 0.76 -11.67 -5.36
N GLY A 34 -0.16 -10.70 -5.36
CA GLY A 34 -1.59 -10.96 -5.57
C GLY A 34 -1.93 -11.32 -7.02
N GLY A 35 -1.55 -10.47 -7.97
CA GLY A 35 -1.89 -10.65 -9.38
C GLY A 35 -1.09 -11.76 -10.05
N LEU A 36 0.24 -11.61 -10.12
CA LEU A 36 1.08 -12.55 -10.86
C LEU A 36 1.18 -13.91 -10.14
N TYR A 37 1.66 -13.93 -8.89
CA TYR A 37 1.92 -15.21 -8.23
C TYR A 37 0.64 -15.93 -7.82
N TYR A 38 -0.21 -15.33 -6.98
CA TYR A 38 -1.43 -15.99 -6.54
C TYR A 38 -2.51 -16.03 -7.63
N GLY A 39 -2.65 -14.96 -8.41
CA GLY A 39 -3.67 -14.86 -9.44
C GLY A 39 -3.37 -15.76 -10.64
N VAL A 40 -2.20 -15.61 -11.25
CA VAL A 40 -1.80 -16.35 -12.48
C VAL A 40 -1.13 -17.68 -12.14
N VAL A 41 0.00 -17.66 -11.42
CA VAL A 41 0.79 -18.90 -11.19
C VAL A 41 0.03 -19.93 -10.35
N LYS A 42 -0.75 -19.49 -9.36
CA LYS A 42 -1.63 -20.37 -8.57
C LYS A 42 -3.06 -20.46 -9.11
N GLY A 43 -3.36 -19.81 -10.24
CA GLY A 43 -4.64 -19.90 -10.94
C GLY A 43 -5.85 -19.34 -10.16
N LYS A 44 -5.66 -18.55 -9.09
CA LYS A 44 -6.81 -18.05 -8.31
C LYS A 44 -7.70 -17.09 -9.10
N LEU A 45 -7.16 -16.38 -10.10
CA LEU A 45 -7.95 -15.49 -10.96
C LEU A 45 -8.99 -16.23 -11.82
N LEU A 46 -8.89 -17.56 -11.96
CA LEU A 46 -9.90 -18.37 -12.63
C LEU A 46 -11.19 -18.52 -11.82
N ARG A 47 -11.14 -18.23 -10.50
CA ARG A 47 -12.27 -18.46 -9.57
C ARG A 47 -12.64 -17.22 -8.76
N MET A 48 -11.76 -16.21 -8.72
CA MET A 48 -11.88 -15.05 -7.85
C MET A 48 -11.37 -13.82 -8.58
N SER A 49 -11.93 -12.65 -8.29
CA SER A 49 -11.40 -11.37 -8.74
C SER A 49 -10.04 -11.05 -8.10
N LEU A 50 -9.26 -10.17 -8.71
CA LEU A 50 -7.96 -9.76 -8.16
C LEU A 50 -8.06 -9.18 -6.74
N ASP A 51 -9.15 -8.50 -6.42
CA ASP A 51 -9.40 -7.96 -5.09
C ASP A 51 -9.62 -9.08 -4.06
N GLU A 52 -10.40 -10.09 -4.41
CA GLU A 52 -10.64 -11.27 -3.57
C GLU A 52 -9.38 -12.12 -3.39
N VAL A 53 -8.57 -12.25 -4.45
CA VAL A 53 -7.26 -12.89 -4.36
C VAL A 53 -6.41 -12.16 -3.33
N ASN A 54 -6.28 -10.82 -3.44
CA ASN A 54 -5.50 -10.02 -2.50
C ASN A 54 -6.04 -10.07 -1.06
N LYS A 55 -7.35 -10.12 -0.87
CA LYS A 55 -7.98 -10.33 0.44
C LYS A 55 -7.71 -11.71 1.03
N SER A 56 -7.54 -12.74 0.20
CA SER A 56 -7.37 -14.13 0.66
C SER A 56 -6.05 -14.41 1.39
N PHE A 57 -5.04 -13.54 1.28
CA PHE A 57 -3.73 -13.72 1.91
C PHE A 57 -3.20 -12.45 2.62
N THR A 58 -4.02 -11.41 2.71
CA THR A 58 -3.75 -10.23 3.56
C THR A 58 -4.47 -10.44 4.90
N ASP A 59 -3.99 -9.84 6.00
CA ASP A 59 -4.32 -10.09 7.43
C ASP A 59 -5.81 -10.08 7.86
N GLY A 60 -6.74 -10.14 6.92
CA GLY A 60 -8.11 -10.59 7.09
C GLY A 60 -8.86 -10.53 5.76
N TYR A 61 -9.83 -11.42 5.56
CA TYR A 61 -10.71 -11.47 4.39
C TYR A 61 -11.45 -10.13 4.11
N ILE A 62 -11.46 -9.22 5.09
CA ILE A 62 -12.19 -7.94 5.10
C ILE A 62 -11.29 -6.75 4.67
N ALA A 63 -9.96 -6.94 4.55
CA ALA A 63 -9.04 -5.85 4.28
C ALA A 63 -9.25 -5.21 2.89
N ARG A 64 -9.69 -3.95 2.86
CA ARG A 64 -9.84 -3.19 1.62
C ARG A 64 -8.52 -2.51 1.23
N HIS A 65 -8.17 -2.60 -0.04
CA HIS A 65 -7.04 -1.90 -0.63
C HIS A 65 -7.50 -0.56 -1.23
N PHE A 66 -6.72 0.50 -0.99
CA PHE A 66 -7.02 1.87 -1.39
C PHE A 66 -6.02 2.37 -2.43
N THR A 67 -6.51 3.15 -3.40
CA THR A 67 -5.64 4.05 -4.16
C THR A 67 -5.45 5.37 -3.41
N LYS A 68 -4.44 6.16 -3.78
CA LYS A 68 -4.29 7.53 -3.24
C LYS A 68 -5.55 8.37 -3.45
N ARG A 69 -6.22 8.21 -4.60
CA ARG A 69 -7.47 8.92 -4.91
C ARG A 69 -8.60 8.50 -3.97
N ASP A 70 -8.72 7.21 -3.68
CA ASP A 70 -9.73 6.71 -2.74
C ASP A 70 -9.50 7.26 -1.32
N ALA A 71 -8.24 7.30 -0.88
CA ALA A 71 -7.86 7.90 0.40
C ALA A 71 -8.19 9.40 0.45
N MET A 72 -7.76 10.17 -0.55
CA MET A 72 -8.08 11.61 -0.63
C MET A 72 -9.59 11.87 -0.64
N ARG A 73 -10.36 11.06 -1.37
CA ARG A 73 -11.82 11.17 -1.40
C ARG A 73 -12.45 10.85 -0.05
N ALA A 74 -11.98 9.81 0.63
CA ALA A 74 -12.55 9.41 1.92
C ALA A 74 -12.32 10.46 3.02
N PHE A 75 -11.17 11.15 2.99
CA PHE A 75 -10.77 12.16 3.95
C PHE A 75 -11.05 13.60 3.49
N SER A 76 -11.91 13.81 2.49
CA SER A 76 -12.14 15.13 1.88
C SER A 76 -12.72 16.19 2.83
N SER A 77 -13.33 15.78 3.96
CA SER A 77 -13.87 16.71 4.97
C SER A 77 -12.80 17.36 5.84
N PHE A 78 -11.57 16.85 5.83
CA PHE A 78 -10.44 17.41 6.58
C PHE A 78 -9.85 18.60 5.84
N ARG A 79 -9.43 19.63 6.59
CA ARG A 79 -8.83 20.85 6.03
C ARG A 79 -7.57 20.56 5.24
N LYS A 80 -6.76 19.61 5.71
CA LYS A 80 -5.49 19.23 5.08
C LYS A 80 -5.36 17.72 5.07
N VAL A 81 -5.02 17.15 3.92
CA VAL A 81 -4.79 15.71 3.76
C VAL A 81 -3.49 15.49 2.99
N ARG A 82 -2.58 14.70 3.57
CA ARG A 82 -1.38 14.20 2.90
C ARG A 82 -1.43 12.68 2.83
N VAL A 83 -1.06 12.13 1.69
CA VAL A 83 -0.99 10.67 1.48
C VAL A 83 0.41 10.31 1.01
N SER A 84 1.18 9.66 1.88
CA SER A 84 2.48 9.10 1.56
C SER A 84 2.39 7.59 1.34
N VAL A 85 3.34 7.03 0.59
CA VAL A 85 3.45 5.58 0.40
C VAL A 85 4.55 5.10 1.33
N MET A 86 4.25 4.05 2.09
CA MET A 86 5.17 3.41 3.01
C MET A 86 5.26 1.92 2.70
N ASP A 87 6.32 1.28 3.18
CA ASP A 87 6.48 -0.17 3.10
C ASP A 87 7.05 -0.73 4.41
N GLN A 88 6.89 -2.04 4.63
CA GLN A 88 7.52 -2.71 5.78
C GLN A 88 9.01 -2.95 5.52
N GLY A 89 9.82 -1.89 5.59
CA GLY A 89 11.28 -1.97 5.48
C GLY A 89 11.79 -2.52 4.14
N GLU A 90 13.10 -2.73 4.02
CA GLU A 90 13.80 -3.04 2.76
C GLU A 90 13.50 -4.42 2.15
N ASN A 91 12.57 -5.21 2.71
CA ASN A 91 12.42 -6.62 2.41
C ASN A 91 11.03 -6.98 1.88
N LEU A 92 10.70 -6.50 0.68
CA LEU A 92 9.84 -7.33 -0.16
C LEU A 92 10.66 -8.60 -0.48
N ILE A 93 10.15 -9.77 -0.09
CA ILE A 93 10.79 -11.08 -0.33
C ILE A 93 11.19 -11.27 -1.81
N LEU A 94 10.45 -10.63 -2.72
CA LEU A 94 10.75 -10.63 -4.15
C LEU A 94 12.06 -9.88 -4.47
N PHE A 95 12.28 -8.73 -3.82
CA PHE A 95 13.44 -7.90 -4.05
C PHE A 95 14.67 -8.46 -3.35
N THR A 96 14.59 -9.19 -2.23
CA THR A 96 15.82 -9.72 -1.59
C THR A 96 16.63 -10.65 -2.51
N LYS A 97 15.97 -11.57 -3.23
CA LYS A 97 16.65 -12.42 -4.22
C LYS A 97 17.12 -11.65 -5.44
N LEU A 98 16.29 -10.74 -5.97
CA LEU A 98 16.67 -9.90 -7.11
C LEU A 98 17.81 -8.94 -6.76
N ASN A 99 17.82 -8.41 -5.54
CA ASN A 99 18.83 -7.50 -5.01
C ASN A 99 20.19 -8.18 -4.97
N ASN A 100 20.25 -9.46 -4.57
CA ASN A 100 21.50 -10.22 -4.56
C ASN A 100 22.05 -10.48 -5.96
N LEU A 101 21.19 -10.57 -6.97
CA LEU A 101 21.59 -10.72 -8.37
C LEU A 101 22.04 -9.37 -8.95
N MET A 102 21.25 -8.31 -8.72
CA MET A 102 21.49 -6.98 -9.27
C MET A 102 22.68 -6.27 -8.60
N ALA A 103 22.97 -6.54 -7.33
CA ALA A 103 24.17 -6.04 -6.64
C ALA A 103 25.48 -6.60 -7.24
N ARG A 104 25.42 -7.66 -8.05
CA ARG A 104 26.58 -8.19 -8.79
C ARG A 104 26.81 -7.50 -10.15
N VAL A 105 25.80 -6.76 -10.63
CA VAL A 105 25.80 -6.12 -11.97
C VAL A 105 25.83 -4.60 -11.87
N ILE A 106 25.18 -4.05 -10.85
CA ILE A 106 25.06 -2.62 -10.58
C ILE A 106 25.62 -2.36 -9.18
N SER A 107 26.28 -1.20 -8.99
CA SER A 107 26.79 -0.85 -7.67
C SER A 107 25.67 -0.88 -6.62
N PRO A 108 25.94 -1.39 -5.40
CA PRO A 108 24.94 -1.50 -4.35
C PRO A 108 24.22 -0.18 -4.03
N ASP A 109 24.94 0.96 -4.11
CA ASP A 109 24.36 2.28 -3.85
C ASP A 109 23.39 2.75 -4.92
N ILE A 110 23.68 2.53 -6.20
CA ILE A 110 22.78 2.90 -7.29
C ILE A 110 21.51 2.06 -7.20
N TRP A 111 21.67 0.75 -6.97
CA TRP A 111 20.56 -0.17 -6.82
C TRP A 111 19.68 0.17 -5.60
N ARG A 112 20.30 0.49 -4.47
CA ARG A 112 19.59 0.94 -3.26
C ARG A 112 18.79 2.21 -3.50
N ARG A 113 19.37 3.24 -4.14
CA ARG A 113 18.66 4.50 -4.45
C ARG A 113 17.46 4.26 -5.36
N PHE A 114 17.64 3.41 -6.38
CA PHE A 114 16.57 3.02 -7.28
C PHE A 114 15.43 2.30 -6.55
N ASN A 115 15.76 1.30 -5.73
CA ASN A 115 14.78 0.58 -4.91
C ASN A 115 14.02 1.52 -3.98
N VAL A 116 14.71 2.39 -3.24
CA VAL A 116 14.05 3.37 -2.35
C VAL A 116 13.08 4.27 -3.13
N SER A 117 13.46 4.73 -4.32
CA SER A 117 12.59 5.53 -5.19
C SER A 117 11.34 4.77 -5.62
N LEU A 118 11.49 3.50 -6.04
CA LEU A 118 10.37 2.64 -6.38
C LEU A 118 9.46 2.39 -5.18
N MET A 119 10.03 2.11 -4.00
CA MET A 119 9.26 1.85 -2.79
C MET A 119 8.44 3.05 -2.32
N LYS A 120 8.93 4.27 -2.53
CA LYS A 120 8.15 5.51 -2.31
C LYS A 120 6.94 5.66 -3.24
N ARG A 121 6.83 4.84 -4.30
CA ARG A 121 5.71 4.84 -5.24
C ARG A 121 4.84 3.60 -5.14
N PHE A 122 5.45 2.44 -4.90
CA PHE A 122 4.83 1.11 -4.96
C PHE A 122 4.90 0.32 -3.65
N GLY A 123 5.25 0.98 -2.53
CA GLY A 123 5.17 0.40 -1.19
C GLY A 123 3.77 -0.10 -0.84
N TRP A 124 3.73 -1.00 0.14
CA TRP A 124 2.54 -1.76 0.49
C TRP A 124 1.45 -0.94 1.18
N PHE A 125 1.77 0.18 1.82
CA PHE A 125 0.80 0.98 2.56
C PHE A 125 0.67 2.39 2.02
N LEU A 126 -0.53 2.95 2.19
CA LEU A 126 -0.77 4.37 2.17
C LEU A 126 -0.85 4.85 3.61
N PHE A 127 -0.05 5.87 3.93
CA PHE A 127 -0.10 6.57 5.20
C PHE A 127 -0.75 7.92 4.99
N ILE A 128 -1.88 8.13 5.67
CA ILE A 128 -2.76 9.27 5.52
C ILE A 128 -2.59 10.13 6.77
N GLU A 129 -2.20 11.37 6.57
CA GLU A 129 -2.19 12.40 7.60
C GLU A 129 -3.30 13.39 7.28
N ALA A 130 -4.24 13.56 8.19
CA ALA A 130 -5.40 14.42 7.99
C ALA A 130 -5.61 15.36 9.19
N GLU A 131 -5.75 16.66 8.94
CA GLU A 131 -5.90 17.70 9.96
C GLU A 131 -7.30 18.32 9.89
N LYS A 132 -7.98 18.43 11.03
CA LYS A 132 -9.34 18.99 11.14
C LYS A 132 -9.35 20.51 11.10
#